data_AF-A0A3A0AK84-F1
#
_entry.id   AF-A0A3A0AK84-F1
#
_cell.length_a   1.000
_cell.length_b   1.000
_cell.length_c   1.000
_cell.angle_alpha   90.00
_cell.angle_beta   90.00
_cell.angle_gamma   90.00
#
_symmetry.space_group_name_H-M   'P 1'
#
loop_
_entity.id
_entity.type
_entity.pdbx_description
1 polymer ?
#
loop_
_entity_poly.entity_id
_entity_poly.type
_entity_poly.pdbx_seq_one_letter_code
_entity_poly.pdbx_strand_id
1 'polypeptide(L)'
;MVGGTGCGCMSDAFERIDASWQTLLAALHGVPDAACEQPNAVGAWSIKDVLGHVAFWKGAIAQRAERAVAGGALDDGSGPGERWHVTNEREAARRATWTL
;
A
#
# COMPACT_ATOMS: atom_id res chain seq x y z
N MET A 1 21.54 -12.18 -33.70
CA MET A 1 21.64 -11.10 -32.70
C MET A 1 20.39 -10.25 -32.78
N VAL A 2 19.42 -10.47 -31.90
CA VAL A 2 18.31 -9.53 -31.68
C VAL A 2 18.37 -9.17 -30.20
N GLY A 3 19.12 -8.10 -29.91
CA GLY A 3 19.10 -7.46 -28.61
C GLY A 3 17.84 -6.60 -28.53
N GLY A 4 16.81 -7.12 -27.87
CA GLY A 4 15.66 -6.33 -27.44
C GLY A 4 15.99 -5.72 -26.09
N THR A 5 16.08 -4.40 -26.03
CA THR A 5 16.19 -3.58 -24.83
C THR A 5 15.06 -3.93 -23.84
N GLY A 6 15.37 -4.69 -22.79
CA GLY A 6 14.51 -4.80 -21.63
C GLY A 6 14.37 -3.42 -20.98
N CYS A 7 13.14 -2.95 -20.79
CA CYS A 7 12.80 -1.60 -20.33
C CYS A 7 13.48 -1.26 -18.99
N GLY A 8 14.40 -0.29 -18.97
CA GLY A 8 14.95 0.28 -17.72
C GLY A 8 13.85 0.77 -16.76
N CYS A 9 12.72 1.21 -17.31
CA CYS A 9 11.56 1.73 -16.56
C CYS A 9 10.99 0.78 -15.49
N MET A 10 11.05 -0.54 -15.72
CA MET A 10 10.45 -1.51 -14.81
C MET A 10 11.39 -1.83 -13.65
N SER A 11 12.69 -1.90 -13.92
CA SER A 11 13.72 -2.07 -12.89
C SER A 11 13.77 -0.85 -11.97
N ASP A 12 13.74 0.37 -12.55
CA ASP A 12 13.72 1.63 -11.79
C ASP A 12 12.50 1.71 -10.84
N ALA A 13 11.33 1.22 -11.29
CA ALA A 13 10.12 1.20 -10.46
C ALA A 13 10.26 0.26 -9.26
N PHE A 14 10.84 -0.94 -9.45
CA PHE A 14 11.08 -1.88 -8.37
C PHE A 14 12.11 -1.37 -7.37
N GLU A 15 13.20 -0.77 -7.85
CA GLU A 15 14.23 -0.15 -6.99
C GLU A 15 13.62 0.97 -6.13
N ARG A 16 12.78 1.81 -6.73
CA ARG A 16 12.09 2.87 -5.99
C ARG A 16 11.14 2.31 -4.94
N ILE A 17 10.42 1.24 -5.24
CA ILE A 17 9.52 0.58 -4.27
C ILE A 17 10.33 0.02 -3.11
N ASP A 18 11.43 -0.68 -3.37
CA ASP A 18 12.27 -1.26 -2.33
C ASP A 18 12.90 -0.17 -1.45
N ALA A 19 13.50 0.86 -2.05
CA ALA A 19 14.06 1.99 -1.30
C ALA A 19 13.00 2.68 -0.41
N SER A 20 11.78 2.86 -0.91
CA SER A 20 10.67 3.45 -0.15
C SER A 20 10.22 2.54 1.00
N TRP A 21 10.22 1.23 0.78
CA TRP A 21 9.88 0.24 1.80
C TRP A 21 10.93 0.21 2.92
N GLN A 22 12.22 0.20 2.58
CA GLN A 22 13.30 0.28 3.57
C GLN A 22 13.23 1.57 4.38
N THR A 23 12.94 2.70 3.73
CA THR A 23 12.76 3.99 4.41
C THR A 23 11.59 3.94 5.40
N LEU A 24 10.46 3.35 5.02
CA LEU A 24 9.32 3.18 5.92
C LEU A 24 9.69 2.31 7.13
N LEU A 25 10.32 1.15 6.92
CA LEU A 25 10.73 0.26 8.01
C LEU A 25 11.76 0.92 8.94
N ALA A 26 12.71 1.66 8.39
CA ALA A 26 13.69 2.41 9.19
C ALA A 26 13.02 3.50 10.03
N ALA A 27 12.01 4.19 9.50
CA ALA A 27 11.25 5.21 10.24
C ALA A 27 10.43 4.63 11.40
N LEU A 28 10.00 3.37 11.29
CA LEU A 28 9.28 2.66 12.35
C LEU A 28 10.21 2.04 13.40
N HIS A 29 11.50 1.92 13.10
CA HIS A 29 12.45 1.25 13.97
C HIS A 29 12.58 1.99 15.31
N GLY A 30 12.22 1.31 16.40
CA GLY A 30 12.27 1.87 17.75
C GLY A 30 11.06 2.71 18.15
N VAL A 31 10.03 2.80 17.32
CA VAL A 31 8.75 3.39 17.72
C VAL A 31 8.00 2.39 18.61
N PRO A 32 7.66 2.75 19.86
CA PRO A 32 6.91 1.85 20.74
C PRO A 32 5.45 1.72 20.30
N ASP A 33 4.84 0.56 20.53
CA ASP A 33 3.45 0.27 20.11
C ASP A 33 2.44 1.31 20.63
N ALA A 34 2.60 1.76 21.88
CA ALA A 34 1.76 2.79 22.46
C ALA A 34 1.84 4.14 21.72
N ALA A 35 2.98 4.45 21.09
CA ALA A 35 3.12 5.63 20.23
C ALA A 35 2.48 5.40 18.85
N CYS A 36 2.48 4.15 18.35
CA CYS A 36 1.86 3.80 17.09
C CYS A 36 0.34 3.99 17.09
N GLU A 37 -0.29 3.85 18.26
CA GLU A 37 -1.74 4.02 18.43
C GLU A 37 -2.17 5.47 18.70
N GLN A 38 -1.23 6.41 18.91
CA GLN A 38 -1.58 7.81 19.15
C GLN A 38 -2.22 8.44 17.91
N PRO A 39 -3.31 9.20 18.07
CA PRO A 39 -3.97 9.85 16.95
C PRO A 39 -3.11 10.98 16.36
N ASN A 40 -3.48 11.42 15.17
CA ASN A 40 -2.94 12.59 14.49
C ASN A 40 -1.48 12.49 13.99
N ALA A 41 -0.99 11.30 13.70
CA ALA A 41 0.27 11.13 12.99
C ALA A 41 0.18 11.66 11.54
N VAL A 42 -0.96 11.42 10.86
CA VAL A 42 -1.29 12.00 9.55
C VAL A 42 -2.76 12.41 9.53
N GLY A 43 -3.02 13.72 9.60
CA GLY A 43 -4.40 14.21 9.73
C GLY A 43 -5.02 13.69 11.03
N ALA A 44 -6.07 12.87 10.96
CA ALA A 44 -6.68 12.21 12.12
C ALA A 44 -6.13 10.79 12.36
N TRP A 45 -5.33 10.23 11.45
CA TRP A 45 -4.88 8.85 11.50
C TRP A 45 -3.68 8.67 12.43
N SER A 46 -3.67 7.57 13.18
CA SER A 46 -2.50 7.08 13.91
C SER A 46 -1.48 6.42 12.98
N ILE A 47 -0.28 6.11 13.48
CA ILE A 47 0.72 5.34 12.72
C ILE A 47 0.14 3.95 12.39
N LYS A 48 -0.56 3.31 13.34
CA LYS A 48 -1.27 2.04 13.12
C LYS A 48 -2.22 2.13 11.92
N ASP A 49 -3.00 3.21 11.82
CA ASP A 49 -3.97 3.38 10.74
C ASP A 49 -3.28 3.53 9.37
N VAL A 50 -2.17 4.29 9.33
CA VAL A 50 -1.34 4.43 8.13
C VAL A 50 -0.74 3.08 7.71
N LEU A 51 -0.18 2.30 8.64
CA LEU A 51 0.38 0.98 8.34
C LEU A 51 -0.69 -0.01 7.89
N GLY A 52 -1.86 0.00 8.53
CA GLY A 52 -3.00 -0.80 8.11
C GLY A 52 -3.46 -0.43 6.69
N HIS A 53 -3.46 0.86 6.35
CA HIS A 53 -3.79 1.34 5.00
C HIS A 53 -2.79 0.82 3.95
N VAL A 54 -1.48 0.93 4.22
CA VAL A 54 -0.42 0.39 3.35
C VAL A 54 -0.57 -1.13 3.17
N ALA A 55 -0.80 -1.87 4.25
CA ALA A 55 -0.95 -3.32 4.23
C ALA A 55 -2.15 -3.76 3.39
N PHE A 56 -3.29 -3.06 3.51
CA PHE A 56 -4.46 -3.35 2.70
C PHE A 56 -4.20 -3.14 1.21
N TRP A 57 -3.60 -2.00 0.82
CA TRP A 57 -3.32 -1.73 -0.59
C TRP A 57 -2.32 -2.70 -1.19
N LYS A 58 -1.30 -3.10 -0.43
CA LYS A 58 -0.37 -4.17 -0.83
C LYS A 58 -1.12 -5.47 -1.14
N GLY A 59 -2.02 -5.90 -0.25
CA GLY A 59 -2.83 -7.10 -0.46
C GLY A 59 -3.81 -6.97 -1.65
N ALA A 60 -4.45 -5.82 -1.79
CA ALA A 60 -5.38 -5.55 -2.90
C ALA A 60 -4.69 -5.58 -4.26
N ILE A 61 -3.47 -5.04 -4.37
CA ILE A 61 -2.66 -5.07 -5.60
C ILE A 61 -2.21 -6.50 -5.92
N ALA A 62 -1.75 -7.26 -4.93
CA ALA A 62 -1.37 -8.66 -5.13
C ALA A 62 -2.54 -9.49 -5.69
N GLN A 63 -3.73 -9.36 -5.09
CA GLN A 63 -4.94 -10.05 -5.57
C GLN A 63 -5.34 -9.61 -7.00
N ARG A 64 -5.12 -8.35 -7.38
CA ARG A 64 -5.36 -7.89 -8.76
C ARG A 64 -4.39 -8.53 -9.73
N ALA A 65 -3.10 -8.58 -9.38
CA ALA A 65 -2.07 -9.22 -10.20
C ALA A 65 -2.37 -10.71 -10.39
N GLU A 66 -2.74 -11.42 -9.34
CA GLU A 66 -3.15 -12.82 -9.40
C GLU A 66 -4.34 -13.04 -10.34
N ARG A 67 -5.39 -12.21 -10.23
CA ARG A 67 -6.54 -12.28 -11.15
C ARG A 67 -6.15 -12.03 -12.60
N ALA A 68 -5.24 -11.10 -12.85
CA ALA A 68 -4.77 -10.79 -14.19
C ALA A 68 -4.00 -11.96 -14.80
N VAL A 69 -3.12 -12.61 -14.03
CA VAL A 69 -2.40 -13.82 -14.45
C VAL A 69 -3.37 -14.97 -14.75
N ALA A 70 -4.48 -15.05 -14.02
CA ALA A 70 -5.56 -16.01 -14.27
C ALA A 70 -6.47 -15.64 -15.46
N GLY A 71 -6.17 -14.58 -16.22
CA GLY A 71 -6.95 -14.15 -17.39
C GLY A 71 -8.14 -13.24 -17.07
N GLY A 72 -8.28 -12.78 -15.82
CA GLY A 72 -9.25 -11.78 -15.43
C GLY A 72 -8.91 -10.39 -15.96
N ALA A 73 -9.92 -9.52 -16.06
CA ALA A 73 -9.70 -8.13 -16.47
C ALA A 73 -8.84 -7.38 -15.44
N LEU A 74 -7.85 -6.64 -15.94
CA LEU A 74 -7.13 -5.65 -15.15
C LEU A 74 -8.06 -4.45 -14.92
N ASP A 75 -8.48 -4.26 -13.67
CA ASP A 75 -9.06 -3.00 -13.23
C ASP A 75 -7.91 -2.01 -13.00
N ASP A 76 -7.74 -1.07 -13.92
CA ASP A 76 -6.77 0.02 -13.84
C ASP A 76 -7.17 1.07 -12.79
N GLY A 77 -8.33 0.89 -12.18
CA GLY A 77 -8.82 1.78 -11.15
C GLY A 77 -9.40 3.09 -11.65
N SER A 78 -9.63 3.22 -12.97
CA SER A 78 -10.21 4.39 -13.63
C SER A 78 -11.74 4.43 -13.61
N GLY A 79 -12.40 3.47 -12.94
CA GLY A 79 -13.84 3.52 -12.70
C GLY A 79 -14.28 4.82 -12.01
N PRO A 80 -15.55 5.23 -12.14
CA PRO A 80 -16.03 6.53 -11.68
C PRO A 80 -15.57 6.81 -10.23
N GLY A 81 -14.90 7.97 -10.08
CA GLY A 81 -14.16 8.37 -8.89
C GLY A 81 -14.97 8.31 -7.60
N GLU A 82 -14.25 8.28 -6.47
CA GLU A 82 -14.68 8.12 -5.07
C GLU A 82 -14.70 6.71 -4.48
N ARG A 83 -14.47 5.63 -5.25
CA ARG A 83 -14.33 4.29 -4.63
C ARG A 83 -13.14 4.20 -3.66
N TRP A 84 -12.05 4.91 -3.93
CA TRP A 84 -10.83 4.82 -3.12
C TRP A 84 -10.99 5.45 -1.74
N HIS A 85 -11.56 6.65 -1.66
CA HIS A 85 -11.83 7.31 -0.39
C HIS A 85 -12.80 6.50 0.46
N VAL A 86 -13.90 6.03 -0.12
CA VAL A 86 -14.86 5.16 0.58
C VAL A 86 -14.21 3.84 1.04
N THR A 87 -13.36 3.24 0.22
CA THR A 87 -12.62 2.03 0.61
C THR A 87 -11.65 2.32 1.75
N ASN A 88 -10.92 3.44 1.68
CA ASN A 88 -9.99 3.84 2.74
C ASN A 88 -10.72 4.05 4.06
N GLU A 89 -11.83 4.79 4.05
CA GLU A 89 -12.65 5.07 5.24
C GLU A 89 -13.23 3.78 5.83
N ARG A 90 -13.81 2.91 4.99
CA ARG A 90 -14.36 1.63 5.44
C ARG A 90 -13.29 0.75 6.07
N GLU A 91 -12.14 0.65 5.43
CA GLU A 91 -11.05 -0.20 5.92
C GLU A 91 -10.38 0.37 7.17
N ALA A 92 -10.28 1.70 7.30
CA ALA A 92 -9.84 2.35 8.53
C ALA A 92 -10.85 2.09 9.66
N ALA A 93 -12.14 2.31 9.42
CA ALA A 93 -13.20 2.04 10.40
C ALA A 93 -13.22 0.57 10.85
N ARG A 94 -13.02 -0.38 9.93
CA ARG A 94 -12.93 -1.82 10.25
C ARG A 94 -11.77 -2.13 11.20
N ARG A 95 -10.66 -1.40 11.10
CA ARG A 95 -9.45 -1.60 11.90
C ARG A 95 -9.37 -0.71 13.14
N ALA A 96 -10.38 0.12 13.39
CA ALA A 96 -10.41 1.01 14.55
C ALA A 96 -10.28 0.24 15.88
N THR A 97 -10.84 -0.98 15.93
CA THR A 97 -10.82 -1.84 17.12
C THR A 97 -9.61 -2.78 17.21
N TRP A 98 -8.69 -2.74 16.24
CA TRP A 98 -7.48 -3.56 16.27
C TRP A 98 -6.45 -2.91 17.20
N THR A 99 -5.84 -3.72 18.05
CA THR A 99 -4.65 -3.37 18.84
C THR A 99 -3.40 -3.88 18.12
N LEU A 100 -2.26 -3.21 18.32
CA LEU A 100 -0.97 -3.74 17.90
C LEU A 100 -0.47 -4.86 18.81
#